data_AF-A0A2E4WC04-F1
#
_entry.id   AF-A0A2E4WC04-F1
#
_cell.length_a   1.000
_cell.length_b   1.000
_cell.length_c   1.000
_cell.angle_alpha   90.00
_cell.angle_beta   90.00
_cell.angle_gamma   90.00
#
_symmetry.space_group_name_H-M   'P 1'
#
loop_
_entity.id
_entity.type
_entity.pdbx_description
1 polymer ?
#
loop_
_entity_poly.entity_id
_entity_poly.type
_entity_poly.pdbx_seq_one_letter_code
_entity_poly.pdbx_strand_id
1 'polypeptide(L)'
;MSKEDKKATSQTPSVEECGIFLLMDEISDSTCKDVIQFIISKNLVKPYPKYLQLIINSGGGDLQAAFAVIDTMKGSAIPVYTVGLGCVASAAIAIFMAGEKGK
;
A
#
# COMPACT_ATOMS: atom_id res chain seq x y z
N MET A 1 -0.10 9.28 -49.42
CA MET A 1 -1.21 9.50 -48.47
C MET A 1 -1.14 8.41 -47.42
N SER A 2 -0.57 8.79 -46.27
CA SER A 2 -0.08 7.92 -45.23
C SER A 2 -1.23 7.37 -44.39
N LYS A 3 -1.32 6.04 -44.27
CA LYS A 3 -1.92 5.40 -43.10
C LYS A 3 -0.78 4.70 -42.39
N GLU A 4 -0.20 5.39 -41.41
CA GLU A 4 0.65 4.77 -40.40
C GLU A 4 -0.28 4.34 -39.25
N ASP A 5 -0.36 3.04 -39.06
CA ASP A 5 -0.97 2.40 -37.91
C ASP A 5 -0.25 2.83 -36.63
N LYS A 6 -0.86 3.77 -35.88
CA LYS A 6 -0.45 4.07 -34.51
C LYS A 6 -0.77 2.86 -33.63
N LYS A 7 0.22 1.99 -33.46
CA LYS A 7 0.26 0.94 -32.44
C LYS A 7 0.10 1.59 -31.07
N ALA A 8 -1.11 1.56 -30.52
CA ALA A 8 -1.40 1.96 -29.15
C ALA A 8 -0.63 1.04 -28.20
N THR A 9 0.40 1.56 -27.54
CA THR A 9 1.13 0.86 -26.49
C THR A 9 0.18 0.71 -25.30
N SER A 10 -0.47 -0.44 -25.14
CA SER A 10 -1.24 -0.78 -23.94
C SER A 10 -0.26 -0.99 -22.78
N GLN A 11 0.17 0.09 -22.14
CA GLN A 11 0.97 -0.01 -20.91
C GLN A 11 0.04 -0.49 -19.80
N THR A 12 0.31 -1.68 -19.27
CA THR A 12 -0.36 -2.19 -18.07
C THR A 12 -0.07 -1.21 -16.92
N PRO A 13 -1.09 -0.74 -16.18
CA PRO A 13 -0.88 0.17 -15.06
C PRO A 13 -0.01 -0.48 -13.99
N SER A 14 0.76 0.34 -13.26
CA SER A 14 1.57 -0.15 -12.15
C SER A 14 0.69 -0.69 -11.02
N VAL A 15 1.27 -1.50 -10.13
CA VAL A 15 0.54 -2.05 -8.98
C VAL A 15 0.06 -0.93 -8.05
N GLU A 16 0.87 0.11 -7.86
CA GLU A 16 0.55 1.29 -7.06
C GLU A 16 -0.54 2.13 -7.73
N GLU A 17 -0.55 2.24 -9.05
CA GLU A 17 -1.65 2.88 -9.80
C GLU A 17 -2.98 2.18 -9.53
N CYS A 18 -2.95 0.84 -9.43
CA CYS A 18 -4.10 0.01 -9.08
C CYS A 18 -4.51 0.10 -7.60
N GLY A 19 -3.79 0.86 -6.77
CA GLY A 19 -4.08 1.01 -5.34
C GLY A 19 -3.54 -0.13 -4.49
N ILE A 20 -2.53 -0.86 -4.97
CA ILE A 20 -1.88 -1.97 -4.27
C ILE A 20 -0.45 -1.55 -3.92
N PHE A 21 -0.05 -1.76 -2.67
CA PHE A 21 1.32 -1.52 -2.20
C PHE A 21 1.92 -2.79 -1.61
N LEU A 22 3.18 -3.06 -1.96
CA LEU A 22 3.93 -4.23 -1.50
C LEU A 22 4.91 -3.81 -0.40
N LEU A 23 4.64 -4.21 0.84
CA LEU A 23 5.57 -4.09 1.96
C LEU A 23 6.30 -5.42 2.14
N MET A 24 7.43 -5.57 1.45
CA MET A 24 8.21 -6.82 1.38
C MET A 24 9.61 -6.69 1.99
N ASP A 25 9.71 -6.00 3.12
CA ASP A 25 10.99 -5.73 3.77
C ASP A 25 10.82 -5.58 5.29
N GLU A 26 11.92 -5.42 6.02
CA GLU A 26 11.92 -5.09 7.44
C GLU A 26 11.14 -3.80 7.74
N ILE A 27 10.42 -3.78 8.85
CA ILE A 27 9.72 -2.60 9.32
C ILE A 27 10.73 -1.58 9.84
N SER A 28 10.90 -0.49 9.11
CA SER A 28 11.83 0.60 9.43
C SER A 28 11.23 1.94 9.01
N ASP A 29 11.82 3.05 9.43
CA ASP A 29 11.37 4.39 9.04
C ASP A 29 11.34 4.58 7.52
N SER A 30 12.30 4.02 6.79
CA SER A 30 12.34 4.13 5.32
C SER A 30 11.20 3.37 4.66
N THR A 31 10.99 2.11 5.03
CA THR A 31 9.94 1.27 4.42
C THR A 31 8.55 1.76 4.81
N CYS A 32 8.38 2.21 6.06
CA CYS A 32 7.14 2.79 6.53
C CYS A 32 6.84 4.15 5.88
N LYS A 33 7.86 4.99 5.64
CA LYS A 33 7.68 6.25 4.92
C LYS A 33 7.11 6.03 3.53
N ASP A 34 7.56 5.01 2.80
CA ASP A 34 7.04 4.71 1.46
C ASP A 34 5.57 4.29 1.50
N VAL A 35 5.18 3.45 2.47
CA VAL A 35 3.78 3.06 2.70
C VAL A 35 2.91 4.28 3.03
N ILE A 36 3.38 5.13 3.95
CA ILE A 36 2.69 6.35 4.37
C ILE A 36 2.53 7.31 3.19
N GLN A 37 3.60 7.51 2.41
CA GLN A 37 3.57 8.36 1.23
C GLN A 37 2.57 7.83 0.19
N PHE A 38 2.50 6.52 -0.02
CA PHE A 38 1.50 5.91 -0.88
C PHE A 38 0.07 6.20 -0.40
N ILE A 39 -0.24 5.95 0.88
CA ILE A 39 -1.58 6.19 1.44
C ILE A 39 -1.97 7.66 1.29
N ILE A 40 -1.08 8.58 1.71
CA ILE A 40 -1.33 10.03 1.60
C ILE A 40 -1.55 10.42 0.14
N SER A 41 -0.69 9.97 -0.78
CA SER A 41 -0.81 10.32 -2.20
C SER A 41 -2.16 9.92 -2.78
N LYS A 42 -2.68 8.75 -2.41
CA LYS A 42 -4.02 8.30 -2.85
C LYS A 42 -5.16 9.08 -2.19
N ASN A 43 -4.97 9.57 -0.98
CA ASN A 43 -5.96 10.43 -0.31
C ASN A 43 -6.00 11.87 -0.86
N LEU A 44 -4.97 12.30 -1.59
CA LEU A 44 -4.92 13.63 -2.21
C LEU A 44 -5.58 13.68 -3.60
N VAL A 45 -5.69 12.54 -4.28
CA VAL A 45 -6.22 12.47 -5.65
C VAL A 45 -7.67 11.99 -5.65
N LYS A 46 -8.56 12.77 -6.28
CA LYS A 46 -9.96 12.41 -6.51
C LYS A 46 -10.16 11.92 -7.96
N PRO A 47 -11.11 11.00 -8.22
CA PRO A 47 -11.99 10.34 -7.25
C PRO A 47 -11.23 9.33 -6.37
N TYR A 48 -11.70 9.15 -5.14
CA TYR A 48 -11.10 8.19 -4.23
C TYR A 48 -11.34 6.76 -4.70
N PRO A 49 -10.31 5.88 -4.68
CA PRO A 49 -10.52 4.46 -4.84
C PRO A 49 -11.38 3.93 -3.68
N LYS A 50 -12.06 2.80 -3.92
CA LYS A 50 -12.93 2.18 -2.89
C LYS A 50 -12.15 1.69 -1.67
N TYR A 51 -10.91 1.26 -1.89
CA TYR A 51 -9.98 0.79 -0.86
C TYR A 51 -8.55 0.86 -1.39
N LEU A 52 -7.59 0.79 -0.49
CA LEU A 52 -6.18 0.50 -0.78
C LEU A 52 -5.85 -0.91 -0.30
N GLN A 53 -4.96 -1.61 -0.99
CA GLN A 53 -4.49 -2.93 -0.58
C GLN A 53 -3.03 -2.84 -0.17
N LEU A 54 -2.74 -3.13 1.09
CA LEU A 54 -1.40 -3.31 1.62
C LEU A 54 -1.09 -4.81 1.71
N ILE A 55 -0.12 -5.27 0.93
CA ILE A 55 0.37 -6.66 0.98
C ILE A 55 1.62 -6.68 1.83
N ILE A 56 1.64 -7.51 2.87
CA ILE A 56 2.68 -7.51 3.91
C ILE A 56 3.40 -8.85 3.89
N ASN A 57 4.72 -8.80 3.69
CA ASN A 57 5.64 -9.91 3.88
C ASN A 57 6.87 -9.39 4.63
N SER A 58 6.87 -9.50 5.95
CA SER A 58 7.92 -8.96 6.81
C SER A 58 8.08 -9.76 8.10
N GLY A 59 9.33 -9.93 8.52
CA GLY A 59 9.69 -10.50 9.82
C GLY A 59 9.41 -9.56 11.01
N GLY A 60 9.02 -8.30 10.75
CA GLY A 60 8.84 -7.26 11.75
C GLY A 60 9.96 -6.22 11.71
N GLY A 61 10.21 -5.56 12.83
CA GLY A 61 11.20 -4.48 12.95
C GLY A 61 10.77 -3.45 13.98
N ASP A 62 10.96 -2.17 13.66
CA ASP A 62 10.68 -1.05 14.54
C ASP A 62 9.19 -0.84 14.80
N LEU A 63 8.81 -0.76 16.08
CA LEU A 63 7.42 -0.63 16.49
C LEU A 63 6.89 0.81 16.34
N GLN A 64 7.73 1.83 16.45
CA GLN A 64 7.32 3.22 16.29
C GLN A 64 6.99 3.52 14.82
N ALA A 65 7.82 3.02 13.89
CA ALA A 65 7.58 3.06 12.46
C ALA A 65 6.28 2.32 12.10
N ALA A 66 6.04 1.15 12.69
CA ALA A 66 4.76 0.43 12.54
C ALA A 66 3.56 1.27 13.02
N PHE A 67 3.65 1.91 14.18
CA PHE A 67 2.59 2.77 14.69
C PHE A 67 2.32 3.97 13.78
N ALA A 68 3.35 4.57 13.18
CA ALA A 68 3.16 5.64 12.19
C ALA A 68 2.34 5.17 10.97
N VAL A 69 2.58 3.95 10.49
CA VAL A 69 1.77 3.34 9.43
C VAL A 69 0.33 3.11 9.90
N ILE A 70 0.15 2.53 11.09
CA ILE A 70 -1.18 2.25 11.66
C ILE A 70 -2.00 3.53 11.83
N ASP A 71 -1.40 4.59 12.36
CA ASP A 71 -2.08 5.87 12.56
C ASP A 71 -2.44 6.51 11.22
N THR A 72 -1.57 6.38 10.22
CA THR A 72 -1.86 6.83 8.84
C THR A 72 -2.99 6.03 8.20
N MET A 73 -3.01 4.71 8.40
CA MET A 73 -4.11 3.84 7.92
C MET A 73 -5.45 4.25 8.55
N LYS A 74 -5.47 4.48 9.87
CA LYS A 74 -6.67 4.90 10.61
C LYS A 74 -7.13 6.32 10.26
N GLY A 75 -6.20 7.21 9.95
CA GLY A 75 -6.50 8.57 9.50
C GLY A 75 -6.91 8.66 8.02
N SER A 76 -6.82 7.56 7.28
CA SER A 76 -7.14 7.54 5.86
C SER A 76 -8.64 7.63 5.61
N ALA A 77 -9.05 8.46 4.65
CA ALA A 77 -10.44 8.49 4.19
C ALA A 77 -10.78 7.27 3.32
N ILE A 78 -9.74 6.60 2.79
CA ILE A 78 -9.86 5.38 1.99
C ILE A 78 -9.54 4.20 2.90
N PRO A 79 -10.41 3.20 3.04
CA PRO A 79 -10.12 2.05 3.89
C PRO A 79 -8.92 1.27 3.34
N VAL A 80 -8.02 0.86 4.24
CA VAL A 80 -6.83 0.07 3.91
C VAL A 80 -7.06 -1.39 4.26
N TYR A 81 -6.99 -2.26 3.26
CA TYR A 81 -7.09 -3.71 3.40
C TYR A 81 -5.70 -4.30 3.50
N THR A 82 -5.56 -5.37 4.27
CA THR A 82 -4.25 -5.97 4.58
C THR A 82 -4.25 -7.43 4.17
N VAL A 83 -3.27 -7.82 3.35
CA VAL A 83 -3.08 -9.23 2.96
C VAL A 83 -1.70 -9.67 3.43
N GLY A 84 -1.66 -10.67 4.31
CA GLY A 84 -0.41 -11.29 4.71
C GLY A 84 0.07 -12.27 3.63
N LEU A 85 1.32 -12.14 3.22
CA LEU A 85 1.97 -13.01 2.25
C LEU A 85 3.27 -13.55 2.85
N GLY A 86 3.49 -14.87 2.79
CA GLY A 86 4.71 -15.47 3.32
C GLY A 86 4.81 -15.35 4.84
N CYS A 87 5.63 -14.44 5.34
CA CYS A 87 5.83 -14.20 6.77
C CYS A 87 5.23 -12.85 7.18
N VAL A 88 4.42 -12.86 8.25
CA VAL A 88 3.99 -11.62 8.93
C VAL A 88 4.24 -11.82 10.41
N ALA A 89 5.30 -11.19 10.92
CA ALA A 89 5.76 -11.40 12.29
C ALA A 89 6.06 -10.07 13.03
N SER A 90 6.03 -10.14 14.38
CA SER A 90 6.37 -9.03 15.27
C SER A 90 5.62 -7.72 14.91
N ALA A 91 6.31 -6.60 14.72
CA ALA A 91 5.71 -5.30 14.39
C ALA A 91 4.82 -5.35 13.12
N ALA A 92 5.12 -6.22 12.16
CA ALA A 92 4.31 -6.38 10.95
C ALA A 92 2.91 -6.96 11.25
N ILE A 93 2.77 -7.77 12.32
CA ILE A 93 1.46 -8.25 12.78
C ILE A 93 0.60 -7.09 13.26
N ALA A 94 1.18 -6.09 13.93
CA ALA A 94 0.44 -4.92 14.38
C ALA A 94 -0.14 -4.13 13.19
N ILE A 95 0.67 -3.94 12.13
CA ILE A 95 0.21 -3.30 10.88
C ILE A 95 -0.88 -4.16 10.22
N PHE A 96 -0.66 -5.47 10.11
CA PHE A 96 -1.61 -6.40 9.50
C PHE A 96 -2.97 -6.40 10.20
N MET A 97 -2.99 -6.42 11.54
CA MET A 97 -4.25 -6.38 12.30
C MET A 97 -4.95 -5.02 12.29
N ALA A 98 -4.26 -3.95 11.86
CA ALA A 98 -4.83 -2.61 11.77
C ALA A 98 -5.61 -2.37 10.47
N GLY A 99 -5.64 -3.33 9.55
CA GLY A 99 -6.49 -3.27 8.36
C GLY A 99 -7.97 -3.15 8.69
N GLU A 100 -8.76 -2.74 7.70
CA GLU A 100 -10.21 -2.62 7.83
C GLU A 100 -10.82 -3.94 8.29
N LYS A 101 -11.76 -3.88 9.24
CA LYS A 101 -12.25 -5.09 9.91
C LYS A 101 -12.95 -6.04 8.92
N GLY A 102 -12.47 -7.27 8.86
CA GLY A 102 -13.01 -8.31 7.96
C GLY A 102 -12.50 -8.21 6.52
N LYS A 103 -11.38 -7.53 6.31
CA LYS A 103 -10.71 -7.35 5.02
C LYS A 103 -9.23 -7.69 5.11
#